data_AF-A0A1Y1KG30-F1
#
_entry.id   AF-A0A1Y1KG30-F1
#
_cell.length_a   1.000
_cell.length_b   1.000
_cell.length_c   1.000
_cell.angle_alpha   90.00
_cell.angle_beta   90.00
_cell.angle_gamma   90.00
#
_symmetry.space_group_name_H-M   'P 1'
#
loop_
_entity.id
_entity.type
_entity.pdbx_description
1 polymer ?
#
loop_
_entity_poly.entity_id
_entity_poly.type
_entity_poly.pdbx_seq_one_letter_code
_entity_poly.pdbx_strand_id
1 'polypeptide(L)'
;TGVSDEDVCRATVADSDSCERLIDDYTRNLFGNVDCKKLIDTCFLPVCLRNQDELVAFICLHDRPNIPSIPSSDWTSWARNLYNLKASIPYNTLWIHLAGWDNRYTYTFLSPILRHTFLTCTSVEHILLVIPPNTTYTSWLDGKGTRLIPAGQV
;
A
#
# COMPACT_ATOMS: atom_id res chain seq x y z
N THR A 1 -20.50 -22.08 -3.19
CA THR A 1 -19.15 -21.83 -3.75
C THR A 1 -19.31 -21.00 -5.00
N GLY A 2 -19.55 -19.69 -4.82
CA GLY A 2 -19.61 -18.75 -5.93
C GLY A 2 -18.19 -18.32 -6.28
N VAL A 3 -17.83 -18.38 -7.55
CA VAL A 3 -16.62 -17.74 -8.07
C VAL A 3 -16.80 -16.25 -7.79
N SER A 4 -15.92 -15.64 -7.01
CA SER A 4 -15.90 -14.18 -6.88
C SER A 4 -15.47 -13.62 -8.24
N ASP A 5 -16.30 -12.78 -8.87
CA ASP A 5 -15.96 -11.99 -10.09
C ASP A 5 -14.95 -10.87 -9.78
N GLU A 6 -14.08 -11.12 -8.79
CA GLU A 6 -13.04 -10.22 -8.35
C GLU A 6 -11.78 -10.46 -9.20
N ASP A 7 -11.42 -9.48 -10.02
CA ASP A 7 -10.20 -9.50 -10.82
C ASP A 7 -9.17 -8.53 -10.24
N VAL A 8 -7.91 -8.97 -10.17
CA VAL A 8 -6.79 -8.16 -9.70
C VAL A 8 -5.83 -7.97 -10.85
N CYS A 9 -5.65 -6.72 -11.26
CA CYS A 9 -4.81 -6.37 -12.38
C CYS A 9 -3.96 -5.12 -12.09
N ARG A 10 -3.01 -4.84 -12.98
CA ARG A 10 -2.17 -3.65 -12.89
C ARG A 10 -3.01 -2.43 -13.25
N ALA A 11 -3.06 -1.43 -12.37
CA ALA A 11 -3.72 -0.17 -12.69
C ALA A 11 -2.86 0.67 -13.65
N THR A 12 -3.52 1.50 -14.45
CA THR A 12 -2.92 2.36 -15.45
C THR A 12 -3.38 3.80 -15.25
N VAL A 13 -2.76 4.74 -15.95
CA VAL A 13 -3.16 6.16 -15.89
C VAL A 13 -4.63 6.38 -16.27
N ALA A 14 -5.21 5.50 -17.09
CA ALA A 14 -6.64 5.54 -17.43
C ALA A 14 -7.56 5.26 -16.23
N ASP A 15 -7.06 4.61 -15.18
CA ASP A 15 -7.81 4.31 -13.96
C ASP A 15 -7.82 5.48 -12.96
N SER A 16 -7.01 6.52 -13.18
CA SER A 16 -6.76 7.59 -12.19
C SER A 16 -8.02 8.28 -11.67
N ASP A 17 -8.98 8.62 -12.54
CA ASP A 17 -10.26 9.23 -12.13
C ASP A 17 -11.11 8.28 -11.28
N SER A 18 -11.01 6.97 -11.50
CA SER A 18 -11.72 5.97 -10.69
C SER A 18 -11.04 5.76 -9.34
N CYS A 19 -9.70 5.75 -9.32
CA CYS A 19 -8.92 5.71 -8.09
C CYS A 19 -9.20 6.94 -7.21
N GLU A 20 -9.23 8.15 -7.78
CA GLU A 20 -9.48 9.39 -7.04
C GLU A 20 -10.85 9.38 -6.34
N ARG A 21 -11.86 8.74 -6.95
CA ARG A 21 -13.20 8.58 -6.35
C ARG A 21 -13.22 7.68 -5.11
N LEU A 22 -12.19 6.84 -4.91
CA LEU A 22 -12.03 6.00 -3.73
C LEU A 22 -11.21 6.67 -2.62
N ILE A 23 -10.76 7.91 -2.82
CA ILE A 23 -9.99 8.69 -1.83
C ILE A 23 -10.94 9.51 -0.97
N ASP A 24 -11.11 9.07 0.27
CA ASP A 24 -11.85 9.78 1.32
C ASP A 24 -10.91 10.54 2.28
N ASP A 25 -11.50 11.22 3.25
CA ASP A 25 -10.74 12.00 4.25
C ASP A 25 -9.85 11.11 5.12
N TYR A 26 -10.27 9.88 5.39
CA TYR A 26 -9.45 8.92 6.10
C TYR A 26 -8.18 8.59 5.30
N THR A 27 -8.32 8.32 4.01
CA THR A 27 -7.20 8.05 3.10
C THR A 27 -6.26 9.24 3.00
N ARG A 28 -6.79 10.46 2.89
CA ARG A 28 -5.99 11.70 2.90
C ARG A 28 -5.26 11.92 4.23
N ASN A 29 -5.87 11.57 5.36
CA ASN A 29 -5.21 11.66 6.66
C ASN A 29 -4.06 10.65 6.81
N LEU A 30 -4.18 9.46 6.21
CA LEU A 30 -3.17 8.42 6.27
C LEU A 30 -2.01 8.65 5.30
N PHE A 31 -2.30 9.04 4.05
CA PHE A 31 -1.30 9.13 2.97
C PHE A 31 -0.95 10.57 2.57
N GLY A 32 -1.68 11.56 3.05
CA GLY A 32 -1.58 12.95 2.62
C GLY A 32 -2.39 13.25 1.35
N ASN A 33 -2.25 14.47 0.84
CA ASN A 33 -2.88 14.87 -0.42
C ASN A 33 -1.99 14.43 -1.59
N VAL A 34 -2.35 13.33 -2.24
CA VAL A 34 -1.56 12.68 -3.29
C VAL A 34 -2.28 12.75 -4.63
N ASP A 35 -1.55 13.12 -5.69
CA ASP A 35 -2.04 13.07 -7.06
C ASP A 35 -2.05 11.60 -7.55
N CYS A 36 -3.24 10.99 -7.64
CA CYS A 36 -3.40 9.59 -8.07
C CYS A 36 -2.79 9.34 -9.44
N LYS A 37 -3.00 10.25 -10.40
CA LYS A 37 -2.51 10.11 -11.77
C LYS A 37 -0.98 10.05 -11.80
N LYS A 38 -0.33 11.02 -11.14
CA LYS A 38 1.13 11.07 -11.04
C LYS A 38 1.69 9.84 -10.33
N LEU A 39 1.03 9.39 -9.25
CA LEU A 39 1.51 8.24 -8.49
C LEU A 39 1.38 6.94 -9.29
N ILE A 40 0.25 6.71 -9.96
CA ILE A 40 0.06 5.51 -10.80
C ILE A 40 1.10 5.44 -11.92
N ASP A 41 1.43 6.59 -12.54
CA ASP A 41 2.43 6.67 -13.60
C ASP A 41 3.87 6.38 -13.12
N THR A 42 4.18 6.73 -11.86
CA THR A 42 5.56 6.72 -11.36
C THR A 42 5.88 5.60 -10.37
N CYS A 43 4.89 4.98 -9.75
CA CYS A 43 5.12 3.93 -8.77
C CYS A 43 5.60 2.62 -9.41
N PHE A 44 6.26 1.79 -8.62
CA PHE A 44 6.82 0.52 -9.08
C PHE A 44 5.72 -0.44 -9.53
N LEU A 45 4.67 -0.57 -8.71
CA LEU A 45 3.56 -1.47 -8.97
C LEU A 45 2.22 -0.85 -8.50
N PRO A 46 1.45 -0.25 -9.42
CA PRO A 46 0.06 0.10 -9.18
C PRO A 46 -0.83 -1.13 -9.39
N VAL A 47 -1.63 -1.52 -8.40
CA VAL A 47 -2.55 -2.67 -8.46
C VAL A 47 -3.96 -2.21 -8.16
N CYS A 48 -4.95 -2.66 -8.92
CA CYS A 48 -6.35 -2.47 -8.63
C CYS A 48 -7.09 -3.79 -8.47
N LEU A 49 -8.14 -3.75 -7.66
CA LEU A 49 -9.14 -4.79 -7.51
C LEU A 49 -10.42 -4.29 -8.19
N ARG A 50 -10.96 -5.12 -9.08
CA ARG A 50 -12.22 -4.89 -9.77
C ARG A 50 -13.22 -5.93 -9.36
N ASN A 51 -14.46 -5.52 -9.12
CA ASN A 51 -15.59 -6.45 -9.08
C ASN A 51 -16.35 -6.25 -10.39
N GLN A 52 -16.34 -7.25 -11.26
CA GLN A 52 -16.75 -7.09 -12.66
C GLN A 52 -15.94 -5.96 -13.32
N ASP A 53 -16.60 -4.91 -13.85
CA ASP A 53 -15.94 -3.75 -14.47
C ASP A 53 -15.74 -2.57 -13.50
N GLU A 54 -16.23 -2.67 -12.26
CA GLU A 54 -16.14 -1.60 -11.26
C GLU A 54 -14.80 -1.67 -10.52
N LEU A 55 -14.02 -0.57 -10.51
CA LEU A 55 -12.82 -0.45 -9.68
C LEU A 55 -13.26 -0.21 -8.22
N VAL A 56 -13.01 -1.19 -7.36
CA VAL A 56 -13.47 -1.17 -5.96
C VAL A 56 -12.34 -0.94 -4.97
N ALA A 57 -11.09 -1.19 -5.35
CA ALA A 57 -9.92 -0.82 -4.56
C ALA A 57 -8.65 -0.67 -5.40
N PHE A 58 -7.65 0.00 -4.87
CA PHE A 58 -6.31 0.08 -5.45
C PHE A 58 -5.23 0.32 -4.40
N ILE A 59 -3.99 -0.06 -4.72
CA ILE A 59 -2.78 0.22 -3.96
C ILE A 59 -1.67 0.64 -4.92
N CYS A 60 -0.93 1.69 -4.58
CA CYS A 60 0.30 2.10 -5.25
C CYS A 60 1.51 1.71 -4.41
N LEU A 61 2.37 0.84 -4.96
CA LEU A 61 3.58 0.33 -4.29
C LEU A 61 4.85 0.91 -4.92
N HIS A 62 5.83 1.24 -4.07
CA HIS A 62 7.13 1.77 -4.48
C HIS A 62 8.29 1.01 -3.80
N ASP A 63 9.48 1.02 -4.39
CA ASP A 63 10.73 0.45 -3.85
C ASP A 63 11.42 1.29 -2.75
N ARG A 64 10.79 2.37 -2.28
CA ARG A 64 11.31 3.31 -1.26
C ARG A 64 10.17 3.90 -0.42
N PRO A 65 10.40 4.38 0.81
CA PRO A 65 9.34 4.98 1.62
C PRO A 65 8.81 6.29 1.03
N ASN A 66 7.58 6.65 1.39
CA ASN A 66 6.91 7.92 1.08
C ASN A 66 7.20 9.01 2.14
N ILE A 67 8.38 8.99 2.77
CA ILE A 67 8.77 9.97 3.80
C ILE A 67 9.85 10.90 3.21
N PRO A 68 9.55 12.20 3.00
CA PRO A 68 10.48 13.14 2.35
C PRO A 68 11.83 13.32 3.08
N SER A 69 11.86 13.17 4.40
CA SER A 69 13.07 13.32 5.21
C SER A 69 14.00 12.10 5.18
N ILE A 70 13.58 11.00 4.56
CA ILE A 70 14.38 9.77 4.45
C ILE A 70 14.93 9.67 3.03
N PRO A 71 16.26 9.76 2.84
CA PRO A 71 16.86 9.56 1.54
C PRO A 71 16.54 8.16 1.01
N SER A 72 16.14 8.07 -0.26
CA SER A 72 15.88 6.79 -0.94
C SER A 72 17.07 5.84 -0.89
N SER A 73 18.30 6.36 -0.83
CA SER A 73 19.54 5.58 -0.76
C SER A 73 19.84 5.03 0.63
N ASP A 74 19.18 5.52 1.69
CA ASP A 74 19.54 5.22 3.08
C ASP A 74 18.35 4.79 3.96
N TRP A 75 17.18 4.52 3.35
CA TRP A 75 16.01 4.10 4.11
C TRP A 75 16.26 2.81 4.92
N THR A 76 17.15 1.93 4.44
CA THR A 76 17.46 0.65 5.12
C THR A 76 18.12 0.87 6.47
N SER A 77 19.01 1.86 6.58
CA SER A 77 19.64 2.23 7.86
C SER A 77 18.59 2.75 8.84
N TRP A 78 17.70 3.63 8.38
CA TRP A 78 16.57 4.12 9.18
C TRP A 78 15.67 2.98 9.66
N ALA A 79 15.21 2.12 8.76
CA ALA A 79 14.32 1.00 9.07
C ALA A 79 14.97 0.00 10.04
N ARG A 80 16.26 -0.30 9.85
CA ARG A 80 17.02 -1.18 10.73
C ARG A 80 17.20 -0.60 12.12
N ASN A 81 17.58 0.66 12.21
CA ASN A 81 17.95 1.28 13.48
C ASN A 81 16.72 1.59 14.34
N LEU A 82 15.63 2.06 13.72
CA LEU A 82 14.43 2.43 14.47
C LEU A 82 13.45 1.26 14.63
N TYR A 83 13.32 0.36 13.66
CA TYR A 83 12.28 -0.69 13.69
C TYR A 83 12.84 -2.11 13.72
N ASN A 84 14.17 -2.26 13.82
CA ASN A 84 14.86 -3.57 13.78
C ASN A 84 14.53 -4.40 12.53
N LEU A 85 14.20 -3.73 11.41
CA LEU A 85 13.88 -4.37 10.12
C LEU A 85 15.14 -4.81 9.36
N LYS A 86 15.85 -5.80 9.90
CA LYS A 86 17.12 -6.29 9.33
C LYS A 86 16.95 -7.07 8.03
N ALA A 87 15.82 -7.74 7.85
CA ALA A 87 15.51 -8.57 6.67
C ALA A 87 14.94 -7.76 5.49
N SER A 88 14.49 -6.53 5.73
CA SER A 88 13.97 -5.65 4.69
C SER A 88 15.12 -4.94 3.97
N ILE A 89 15.32 -5.30 2.71
CA ILE A 89 16.35 -4.75 1.82
C ILE A 89 15.72 -4.19 0.53
N PRO A 90 16.43 -3.36 -0.26
CA PRO A 90 15.86 -2.71 -1.44
C PRO A 90 15.27 -3.68 -2.47
N TYR A 91 15.81 -4.89 -2.57
CA TYR A 91 15.40 -5.87 -3.57
C TYR A 91 14.15 -6.69 -3.20
N ASN A 92 13.83 -6.82 -1.89
CA ASN A 92 12.75 -7.67 -1.40
C ASN A 92 11.63 -6.88 -0.69
N THR A 93 11.66 -5.55 -0.76
CA THR A 93 10.76 -4.69 0.02
C THR A 93 10.05 -3.67 -0.86
N LEU A 94 8.73 -3.65 -0.78
CA LEU A 94 7.89 -2.58 -1.33
C LEU A 94 7.23 -1.75 -0.23
N TRP A 95 6.83 -0.55 -0.57
CA TRP A 95 6.23 0.44 0.33
C TRP A 95 4.88 0.88 -0.21
N ILE A 96 3.85 0.85 0.62
CA ILE A 96 2.53 1.38 0.29
C ILE A 96 2.60 2.91 0.33
N HIS A 97 2.44 3.55 -0.83
CA HIS A 97 2.41 5.00 -0.96
C HIS A 97 1.00 5.56 -0.90
N LEU A 98 0.03 4.78 -1.38
CA LEU A 98 -1.39 5.11 -1.37
C LEU A 98 -2.20 3.82 -1.43
N ALA A 99 -3.34 3.81 -0.73
CA ALA A 99 -4.36 2.78 -0.87
C ALA A 99 -5.73 3.46 -0.78
N GLY A 100 -6.64 3.10 -1.67
CA GLY A 100 -8.03 3.58 -1.65
C GLY A 100 -8.99 2.43 -1.94
N TRP A 101 -10.14 2.42 -1.30
CA TRP A 101 -11.13 1.34 -1.44
C TRP A 101 -12.53 1.84 -1.18
N ASP A 102 -13.50 1.12 -1.72
CA ASP A 102 -14.89 1.27 -1.36
C ASP A 102 -15.14 0.64 0.03
N ASN A 103 -15.84 1.37 0.91
CA ASN A 103 -16.11 0.96 2.29
C ASN A 103 -16.73 -0.44 2.43
N ARG A 104 -17.47 -0.91 1.43
CA ARG A 104 -18.02 -2.28 1.35
C ARG A 104 -16.93 -3.36 1.42
N TYR A 105 -15.72 -3.03 0.99
CA TYR A 105 -14.60 -3.97 0.87
C TYR A 105 -13.51 -3.76 1.93
N THR A 106 -13.73 -2.89 2.93
CA THR A 106 -12.73 -2.49 3.94
C THR A 106 -11.90 -3.64 4.51
N TYR A 107 -12.51 -4.80 4.75
CA TYR A 107 -11.84 -5.96 5.37
C TYR A 107 -11.36 -7.02 4.36
N THR A 108 -11.80 -6.93 3.10
CA THR A 108 -11.61 -7.97 2.09
C THR A 108 -10.65 -7.56 0.97
N PHE A 109 -10.57 -6.26 0.62
CA PHE A 109 -9.82 -5.81 -0.57
C PHE A 109 -8.32 -6.10 -0.52
N LEU A 110 -7.73 -6.10 0.69
CA LEU A 110 -6.28 -6.15 0.84
C LEU A 110 -5.71 -7.54 0.50
N SER A 111 -6.39 -8.62 0.90
CA SER A 111 -5.95 -10.00 0.64
C SER A 111 -5.67 -10.31 -0.85
N PRO A 112 -6.62 -10.09 -1.78
CA PRO A 112 -6.40 -10.41 -3.18
C PRO A 112 -5.30 -9.55 -3.80
N ILE A 113 -5.18 -8.27 -3.41
CA ILE A 113 -4.10 -7.38 -3.86
C ILE A 113 -2.74 -7.89 -3.38
N LEU A 114 -2.59 -8.19 -2.08
CA LEU A 114 -1.32 -8.72 -1.54
C LEU A 114 -0.93 -10.03 -2.22
N ARG A 115 -1.89 -10.95 -2.39
CA ARG A 115 -1.66 -12.22 -3.09
C ARG A 115 -1.16 -11.99 -4.51
N HIS A 116 -1.79 -11.09 -5.26
CA HIS A 116 -1.35 -10.72 -6.60
C HIS A 116 0.06 -10.12 -6.58
N THR A 117 0.35 -9.19 -5.68
CA THR A 117 1.66 -8.55 -5.55
C THR A 117 2.77 -9.57 -5.32
N PHE A 118 2.61 -10.49 -4.35
CA PHE A 118 3.63 -11.50 -4.06
C PHE A 118 3.82 -12.52 -5.19
N LEU A 119 2.76 -12.84 -5.95
CA LEU A 119 2.86 -13.71 -7.12
C LEU A 119 3.53 -13.01 -8.32
N THR A 120 3.25 -11.73 -8.52
CA THR A 120 3.82 -10.94 -9.63
C THR A 120 5.28 -10.55 -9.35
N CYS A 121 5.63 -10.24 -8.10
CA CYS A 121 6.96 -9.83 -7.69
C CYS A 121 7.59 -10.89 -6.78
N THR A 122 8.08 -11.98 -7.36
CA THR A 122 8.55 -13.16 -6.62
C THR A 122 9.75 -12.92 -5.70
N SER A 123 10.50 -11.81 -5.90
CA SER A 123 11.58 -11.40 -5.00
C SER A 123 11.10 -10.63 -3.77
N VAL A 124 9.85 -10.16 -3.75
CA VAL A 124 9.30 -9.37 -2.66
C VAL A 124 8.92 -10.29 -1.52
N GLU A 125 9.46 -9.99 -0.34
CA GLU A 125 9.18 -10.70 0.91
C GLU A 125 8.46 -9.78 1.92
N HIS A 126 8.60 -8.46 1.75
CA HIS A 126 8.08 -7.46 2.67
C HIS A 126 7.29 -6.38 1.92
N ILE A 127 6.13 -6.04 2.45
CA ILE A 127 5.37 -4.83 2.07
C ILE A 127 5.22 -4.00 3.33
N LEU A 128 5.73 -2.77 3.30
CA LEU A 128 5.77 -1.87 4.45
C LEU A 128 4.82 -0.69 4.25
N LEU A 129 4.16 -0.29 5.33
CA LEU A 129 3.31 0.88 5.39
C LEU A 129 3.82 1.79 6.50
N VAL A 130 3.99 3.07 6.19
CA VAL A 130 4.25 4.10 7.20
C VAL A 130 2.91 4.65 7.66
N ILE A 131 2.70 4.63 8.98
CA ILE A 131 1.48 5.17 9.59
C ILE A 131 1.87 6.45 10.34
N PRO A 132 1.32 7.63 9.96
CA PRO A 132 1.60 8.88 10.66
C PRO A 132 1.20 8.82 12.16
N PRO A 133 1.85 9.62 13.01
CA PRO A 133 1.41 9.78 14.40
C PRO A 133 -0.05 10.21 14.48
N ASN A 134 -0.75 9.75 15.52
CA ASN A 134 -2.18 10.04 15.78
C ASN A 134 -3.18 9.45 14.77
N THR A 135 -2.74 8.57 13.86
CA THR A 135 -3.66 7.77 13.05
C THR A 135 -4.15 6.57 13.84
N THR A 136 -5.41 6.59 14.25
CA THR A 136 -6.01 5.59 15.15
C THR A 136 -6.72 4.44 14.45
N TYR A 137 -7.13 4.61 13.19
CA TYR A 137 -7.90 3.62 12.46
C TYR A 137 -6.99 2.91 11.47
N THR A 138 -6.75 1.62 11.65
CA THR A 138 -6.02 0.74 10.71
C THR A 138 -6.76 -0.58 10.51
N SER A 139 -8.07 -0.57 10.75
CA SER A 139 -8.95 -1.75 10.72
C SER A 139 -8.92 -2.47 9.37
N TRP A 140 -8.67 -1.75 8.27
CA TRP A 140 -8.51 -2.30 6.93
C TRP A 140 -7.30 -3.24 6.79
N LEU A 141 -6.31 -3.16 7.68
CA LEU A 141 -5.23 -4.14 7.73
C LEU A 141 -5.72 -5.50 8.23
N ASP A 142 -6.80 -5.55 9.03
CA ASP A 142 -7.53 -6.77 9.41
C ASP A 142 -6.63 -7.97 9.75
N GLY A 143 -5.64 -7.76 10.63
CA GLY A 143 -4.69 -8.81 11.07
C GLY A 143 -3.66 -9.25 10.01
N LYS A 144 -3.67 -8.67 8.82
CA LYS A 144 -2.77 -8.99 7.69
C LYS A 144 -1.40 -8.28 7.81
N GLY A 145 -1.17 -7.55 8.89
CA GLY A 145 0.06 -6.82 9.13
C GLY A 145 0.50 -6.88 10.58
N THR A 146 1.81 -6.80 10.78
CA THR A 146 2.43 -6.68 12.10
C THR A 146 2.74 -5.22 12.38
N ARG A 147 2.18 -4.66 13.45
CA ARG A 147 2.51 -3.29 13.87
C ARG A 147 3.90 -3.26 14.47
N LEU A 148 4.74 -2.36 13.97
CA LEU A 148 6.07 -2.08 14.49
C LEU A 148 6.07 -0.72 15.18
N ILE A 149 6.70 -0.65 16.34
CA ILE A 149 6.87 0.59 17.13
C ILE A 149 8.37 0.90 17.14
N PRO A 150 8.78 2.19 16.99
CA PRO A 150 10.18 2.56 17.04
C PRO A 150 10.84 2.11 18.36
N ALA A 151 12.06 1.60 18.27
CA ALA A 151 12.90 1.26 19.41
C ALA A 151 13.06 2.48 20.32
N GLY A 152 12.83 2.29 21.62
CA GLY A 152 12.91 3.35 22.62
C GLY A 152 11.61 4.11 22.89
N GLN A 153 10.51 3.77 22.21
CA GLN A 153 9.16 4.20 22.59
C GLN A 153 8.38 2.99 23.12
N VAL A 154 8.35 2.84 24.45
CA VAL A 154 7.51 1.87 25.17
C VAL A 154 6.59 2.65 26.11
#